data_AF-A0AAE1Z0S5-F1
#
_entry.id   AF-A0AAE1Z0S5-F1
#
_cell.length_a   1.000
_cell.length_b   1.000
_cell.length_c   1.000
_cell.angle_alpha   90.00
_cell.angle_beta   90.00
_cell.angle_gamma   90.00
#
_symmetry.space_group_name_H-M   'P 1'
#
loop_
_entity.id
_entity.type
_entity.pdbx_description
1 polymer ?
#
loop_
_entity_poly.entity_id
_entity_poly.type
_entity_poly.pdbx_seq_one_letter_code
_entity_poly.pdbx_strand_id
1 'polypeptide(L)'
;MSSATCPADRRLPIYVKLPRLSSSGTLRPCNRLPTLGPGPGPWLIPRTIDMVQGLDYEFKNEFILIAKLQHRNLVKLLGKQKILKEKAVGLPMATKLYIVYYSMYGHVEKLAEEIKKGASSVEGVEAKLWQVPETLPGEVLTKMSAPPKSEIPIITPSELAEADGFVFGFPTRFGMMAAQFKAFLDATGGLWRTQQLAGKPAGIFYSTGSQGGGQETTALTAVTQLVHHGMIFVPIGYTFGAGMFEMEKVKGGSPYGAGTYAGDGSRQPSDLELQQAFHQGKYIATIAKKLKGAAV
;
A
#
# COMPACT_ATOMS: atom_id res chain seq x y z
N MET A 1 -2.59 2.27 59.27
CA MET A 1 -1.67 3.43 59.11
C MET A 1 -0.69 3.01 58.01
N SER A 2 -0.70 3.52 56.78
CA SER A 2 -0.86 4.89 56.33
C SER A 2 -1.61 4.92 54.99
N SER A 3 -2.57 5.84 54.90
CA SER A 3 -3.30 6.30 53.72
C SER A 3 -2.55 7.46 53.05
N ALA A 4 -2.52 7.52 51.71
CA ALA A 4 -2.47 8.76 50.92
C ALA A 4 -2.44 8.37 49.42
N THR A 5 -3.55 8.44 48.68
CA THR A 5 -4.13 9.59 47.95
C THR A 5 -3.39 9.99 46.66
N CYS A 6 -4.16 9.85 45.57
CA CYS A 6 -3.96 10.35 44.21
C CYS A 6 -3.85 11.89 44.15
N PRO A 7 -3.04 12.47 43.24
CA PRO A 7 -3.21 13.85 42.79
C PRO A 7 -3.86 13.92 41.40
N ALA A 8 -4.90 14.76 41.35
CA ALA A 8 -5.71 15.08 40.19
C ALA A 8 -5.02 16.00 39.15
N ASP A 9 -5.50 15.86 37.92
CA ASP A 9 -5.85 16.90 36.95
C ASP A 9 -4.94 18.14 36.83
N ARG A 10 -4.16 18.21 35.74
CA ARG A 10 -3.67 19.48 35.17
C ARG A 10 -4.00 19.54 33.68
N ARG A 11 -5.17 20.08 33.38
CA ARG A 11 -5.50 20.67 32.07
C ARG A 11 -4.74 21.99 31.92
N LEU A 12 -3.99 22.11 30.83
CA LEU A 12 -3.42 23.38 30.36
C LEU A 12 -4.36 23.97 29.29
N PRO A 13 -4.82 25.23 29.42
CA PRO A 13 -5.60 25.89 28.38
C PRO A 13 -4.69 26.52 27.32
N ILE A 14 -4.83 26.09 26.07
CA ILE A 14 -4.18 26.74 24.91
C ILE A 14 -5.13 27.84 24.42
N TYR A 15 -4.76 29.09 24.70
CA TYR A 15 -5.40 30.29 24.14
C TYR A 15 -4.98 30.46 22.67
N VAL A 16 -5.91 30.30 21.73
CA VAL A 16 -5.74 30.72 20.33
C VAL A 16 -6.49 32.04 20.13
N LYS A 17 -5.72 33.09 19.86
CA LYS A 17 -6.16 34.48 19.71
C LYS A 17 -6.62 34.71 18.26
N LEU A 18 -7.92 34.88 18.05
CA LEU A 18 -8.53 35.30 16.78
C LEU A 18 -8.32 36.82 16.58
N PRO A 19 -7.96 37.31 15.37
CA PRO A 19 -8.01 38.73 15.05
C PRO A 19 -9.43 39.16 14.66
N ARG A 20 -9.97 40.15 15.38
CA ARG A 20 -11.08 41.00 14.92
C ARG A 20 -10.52 42.05 13.97
N LEU A 21 -11.10 42.18 12.77
CA LEU A 21 -10.91 43.33 11.89
C LEU A 21 -12.11 44.26 12.03
N SER A 22 -11.82 45.48 12.46
CA SER A 22 -12.75 46.59 12.63
C SER A 22 -12.99 47.36 11.33
N SER A 23 -14.10 48.07 11.35
CA SER A 23 -14.78 48.91 10.37
C SER A 23 -14.00 50.04 9.68
N SER A 24 -14.62 50.47 8.57
CA SER A 24 -14.76 51.85 8.04
C SER A 24 -13.62 52.47 7.21
N GLY A 25 -13.94 52.73 5.93
CA GLY A 25 -13.22 53.65 5.06
C GLY A 25 -14.06 54.01 3.83
N THR A 26 -14.83 55.10 3.93
CA THR A 26 -15.61 55.77 2.88
C THR A 26 -14.71 56.65 2.02
N LEU A 27 -14.81 56.58 0.68
CA LEU A 27 -14.37 57.67 -0.22
C LEU A 27 -15.28 57.76 -1.46
N ARG A 28 -15.66 59.00 -1.79
CA ARG A 28 -16.67 59.45 -2.77
C ARG A 28 -16.13 59.53 -4.20
N PRO A 29 -17.00 59.59 -5.24
CA PRO A 29 -16.61 59.76 -6.64
C PRO A 29 -16.52 61.25 -7.03
N CYS A 30 -15.64 61.62 -7.95
CA CYS A 30 -15.64 62.96 -8.54
C CYS A 30 -15.08 63.02 -9.98
N ASN A 31 -15.62 64.00 -10.72
CA ASN A 31 -15.25 64.53 -12.06
C ASN A 31 -15.99 63.83 -13.23
N ARG A 32 -17.08 64.36 -13.81
CA ARG A 32 -17.45 65.71 -14.29
C ARG A 32 -16.56 66.24 -15.42
N LEU A 33 -17.13 66.18 -16.64
CA LEU A 33 -16.70 66.80 -17.90
C LEU A 33 -16.67 68.34 -17.83
N PRO A 34 -15.94 68.98 -18.77
CA PRO A 34 -16.43 70.21 -19.37
C PRO A 34 -16.47 70.15 -20.91
N THR A 35 -17.50 70.82 -21.43
CA THR A 35 -17.82 71.15 -22.83
C THR A 35 -17.05 72.40 -23.29
N LEU A 36 -16.85 72.58 -24.61
CA LEU A 36 -16.72 73.88 -25.31
C LEU A 36 -16.91 73.67 -26.84
N GLY A 37 -17.91 74.36 -27.44
CA GLY A 37 -17.98 74.69 -28.88
C GLY A 37 -17.43 76.12 -29.13
N PRO A 38 -17.62 76.81 -30.29
CA PRO A 38 -18.49 76.55 -31.46
C PRO A 38 -17.79 76.66 -32.86
N GLY A 39 -18.54 76.49 -33.96
CA GLY A 39 -18.10 76.50 -35.38
C GLY A 39 -17.75 77.87 -36.00
N PRO A 40 -17.51 78.00 -37.33
CA PRO A 40 -18.56 77.87 -38.37
C PRO A 40 -18.15 77.11 -39.68
N GLY A 41 -19.15 76.76 -40.51
CA GLY A 41 -19.05 75.95 -41.75
C GLY A 41 -18.55 76.67 -43.02
N PRO A 42 -19.06 76.34 -44.23
CA PRO A 42 -18.98 75.04 -44.92
C PRO A 42 -18.45 75.18 -46.37
N TRP A 43 -17.73 74.19 -46.90
CA TRP A 43 -17.53 74.00 -48.36
C TRP A 43 -17.57 72.52 -48.76
N LEU A 44 -18.25 72.28 -49.89
CA LEU A 44 -18.69 71.03 -50.50
C LEU A 44 -17.56 70.05 -50.91
N ILE A 45 -17.74 68.74 -50.65
CA ILE A 45 -17.13 67.62 -51.42
C ILE A 45 -18.14 66.44 -51.48
N PRO A 46 -18.33 65.76 -52.62
CA PRO A 46 -19.50 64.92 -52.89
C PRO A 46 -19.38 63.48 -52.39
N ARG A 47 -20.54 62.81 -52.39
CA ARG A 47 -20.78 61.40 -52.02
C ARG A 47 -19.72 60.44 -52.59
N THR A 48 -19.13 59.63 -51.71
CA THR A 48 -18.61 58.30 -52.05
C THR A 48 -19.04 57.28 -50.99
N ILE A 49 -19.99 56.47 -51.45
CA ILE A 49 -20.39 55.12 -51.07
C ILE A 49 -19.52 54.37 -50.05
N ASP A 50 -20.23 53.74 -49.11
CA ASP A 50 -19.81 52.72 -48.15
C ASP A 50 -18.88 51.65 -48.75
N MET A 51 -17.59 51.68 -48.38
CA MET A 51 -16.65 50.56 -48.59
C MET A 51 -15.79 50.25 -47.35
N VAL A 52 -16.17 50.73 -46.17
CA VAL A 52 -15.44 50.46 -44.90
C VAL A 52 -16.13 49.38 -44.04
N GLN A 53 -17.37 49.00 -44.37
CA GLN A 53 -18.12 47.98 -43.61
C GLN A 53 -17.93 46.55 -44.13
N GLY A 54 -17.28 46.32 -45.27
CA GLY A 54 -17.07 44.96 -45.82
C GLY A 54 -15.89 44.22 -45.18
N LEU A 55 -14.72 44.87 -45.11
CA LEU A 55 -13.48 44.24 -44.65
C LEU A 55 -13.44 43.98 -43.13
N ASP A 56 -14.06 44.84 -42.31
CA ASP A 56 -14.05 44.67 -40.84
C ASP A 56 -14.97 43.52 -40.39
N TYR A 57 -16.01 43.20 -41.16
CA TYR A 57 -16.91 42.08 -40.87
C TYR A 57 -16.34 40.74 -41.34
N GLU A 58 -15.65 40.68 -42.48
CA GLU A 58 -14.96 39.46 -42.93
C GLU A 58 -13.82 39.08 -41.98
N PHE A 59 -13.00 40.05 -41.56
CA PHE A 59 -11.90 39.81 -40.61
C PHE A 59 -12.41 39.37 -39.22
N LYS A 60 -13.49 39.99 -38.73
CA LYS A 60 -14.15 39.57 -37.47
C LYS A 60 -14.76 38.18 -37.59
N ASN A 61 -15.35 37.84 -38.73
CA ASN A 61 -15.92 36.52 -38.96
C ASN A 61 -14.86 35.42 -38.96
N GLU A 62 -13.69 35.65 -39.57
CA GLU A 62 -12.57 34.71 -39.54
C GLU A 62 -11.99 34.54 -38.13
N PHE A 63 -11.82 35.64 -37.38
CA PHE A 63 -11.36 35.57 -35.99
C PHE A 63 -12.32 34.80 -35.09
N ILE A 64 -13.63 35.01 -35.25
CA ILE A 64 -14.66 34.27 -34.54
C ILE A 64 -14.63 32.78 -34.94
N LEU A 65 -14.37 32.46 -36.21
CA LEU A 65 -14.28 31.09 -36.68
C LEU A 65 -13.06 30.37 -36.06
N ILE A 66 -11.90 31.03 -36.05
CA ILE A 66 -10.66 30.51 -35.46
C ILE A 66 -10.82 30.34 -33.95
N ALA A 67 -11.39 31.32 -33.25
CA ALA A 67 -11.64 31.24 -31.81
C ALA A 67 -12.62 30.10 -31.47
N LYS A 68 -13.68 29.90 -32.27
CA LYS A 68 -14.62 28.78 -32.12
C LYS A 68 -13.95 27.44 -32.38
N LEU A 69 -13.06 27.34 -33.38
CA LEU A 69 -12.29 26.14 -33.67
C LEU A 69 -11.30 25.82 -32.54
N GLN A 70 -10.58 26.82 -32.02
CA GLN A 70 -9.68 26.67 -30.88
C GLN A 70 -10.44 26.25 -29.62
N HIS A 71 -11.57 26.90 -29.31
CA HIS A 71 -12.41 26.52 -28.18
C HIS A 71 -12.93 25.08 -28.31
N ARG A 72 -13.42 24.69 -29.49
CA ARG A 72 -13.93 23.32 -29.74
C ARG A 72 -12.82 22.26 -29.62
N ASN A 73 -11.61 22.57 -30.06
CA ASN A 73 -10.46 21.68 -29.90
C ASN A 73 -9.99 21.60 -28.45
N LEU A 74 -9.96 22.72 -27.72
CA LEU A 74 -9.61 22.78 -26.30
C LEU A 74 -10.61 21.98 -25.46
N VAL A 75 -11.91 22.14 -25.70
CA VAL A 75 -12.98 21.38 -25.03
C VAL A 75 -12.88 19.88 -25.32
N LYS A 76 -12.53 19.48 -26.55
CA LYS A 76 -12.27 18.07 -26.89
C LYS A 76 -11.04 17.50 -26.17
N LEU A 77 -9.96 18.28 -26.07
CA LEU A 77 -8.74 17.89 -25.36
C LEU A 77 -8.97 17.77 -23.85
N LEU A 78 -9.65 18.74 -23.26
CA LEU A 78 -10.03 18.74 -21.85
C LEU A 78 -11.01 17.60 -21.54
N GLY A 79 -11.97 17.34 -22.43
CA GLY A 79 -12.87 16.18 -22.33
C GLY A 79 -12.13 14.85 -22.38
N LYS A 80 -11.17 14.68 -23.32
CA LYS A 80 -10.31 13.49 -23.37
C LYS A 80 -9.46 13.35 -22.11
N GLN A 81 -8.86 14.42 -21.61
CA GLN A 81 -8.09 14.40 -20.35
C GLN A 81 -8.96 14.03 -19.15
N LYS A 82 -10.19 14.53 -19.09
CA LYS A 82 -11.15 14.19 -18.03
C LYS A 82 -11.52 12.71 -18.09
N ILE A 83 -11.84 12.19 -19.28
CA ILE A 83 -12.13 10.76 -19.49
C ILE A 83 -10.90 9.89 -19.17
N LEU A 84 -9.70 10.32 -19.52
CA LEU A 84 -8.46 9.59 -19.19
C LEU A 84 -8.17 9.61 -17.68
N LYS A 85 -8.41 10.74 -17.00
CA LYS A 85 -8.32 10.82 -15.54
C LYS A 85 -9.38 9.96 -14.85
N GLU A 86 -10.63 10.00 -15.31
CA GLU A 86 -11.70 9.15 -14.77
C GLU A 86 -11.43 7.66 -15.01
N LYS A 87 -10.89 7.29 -16.18
CA LYS A 87 -10.42 5.91 -16.45
C LYS A 87 -9.22 5.49 -15.60
N ALA A 88 -8.29 6.41 -15.31
CA ALA A 88 -7.13 6.14 -14.45
C ALA A 88 -7.52 6.01 -12.97
N VAL A 89 -8.50 6.78 -12.50
CA VAL A 89 -9.08 6.66 -11.16
C VAL A 89 -9.89 5.37 -10.99
N GLY A 90 -10.38 4.79 -12.11
CA GLY A 90 -11.12 3.53 -12.14
C GLY A 90 -10.28 2.27 -12.39
N LEU A 91 -8.95 2.35 -12.56
CA LEU A 91 -8.11 1.15 -12.57
C LEU A 91 -7.90 0.70 -11.12
N PRO A 92 -8.29 -0.53 -10.74
CA PRO A 92 -8.07 -1.01 -9.38
C PRO A 92 -6.57 -1.01 -9.11
N MET A 93 -6.13 -0.19 -8.14
CA MET A 93 -4.75 -0.20 -7.67
C MET A 93 -4.40 -1.63 -7.24
N ALA A 94 -3.36 -2.20 -7.86
CA ALA A 94 -2.94 -3.57 -7.61
C ALA A 94 -2.88 -3.86 -6.10
N THR A 95 -3.43 -4.99 -5.67
CA THR A 95 -3.36 -5.44 -4.28
C THR A 95 -1.93 -5.83 -3.96
N LYS A 96 -1.30 -5.15 -3.01
CA LYS A 96 0.08 -5.41 -2.59
C LYS A 96 0.09 -6.50 -1.53
N LEU A 97 0.70 -7.65 -1.84
CA LEU A 97 0.89 -8.73 -0.88
C LEU A 97 2.38 -8.83 -0.52
N TYR A 98 2.72 -8.68 0.76
CA TYR A 98 4.11 -8.78 1.20
C TYR A 98 4.37 -10.15 1.81
N ILE A 99 5.36 -10.86 1.26
CA ILE A 99 5.91 -12.09 1.81
C ILE A 99 7.15 -11.69 2.61
N VAL A 100 7.00 -11.58 3.93
CA VAL A 100 8.06 -11.13 4.83
C VAL A 100 8.59 -12.35 5.57
N TYR A 101 9.88 -12.64 5.43
CA TYR A 101 10.45 -13.85 5.99
C TYR A 101 11.81 -13.65 6.67
N TYR A 102 12.12 -14.54 7.59
CA TYR A 102 13.47 -14.79 8.08
C TYR A 102 13.91 -16.19 7.65
N SER A 103 15.11 -16.30 7.08
CA SER A 103 15.72 -17.57 6.68
C SER A 103 17.19 -17.59 7.07
N MET A 104 17.60 -18.64 7.79
CA MET A 104 19.02 -18.84 8.15
C MET A 104 19.72 -19.74 7.14
N TYR A 105 19.08 -20.85 6.74
CA TYR A 105 19.67 -21.88 5.86
C TYR A 105 18.91 -22.03 4.52
N GLY A 106 18.19 -21.02 4.06
CA GLY A 106 17.52 -21.02 2.74
C GLY A 106 16.16 -21.74 2.65
N HIS A 107 15.82 -22.65 3.56
CA HIS A 107 14.57 -23.44 3.49
C HIS A 107 13.30 -22.58 3.46
N VAL A 108 13.22 -21.57 4.34
CA VAL A 108 12.06 -20.65 4.41
C VAL A 108 12.02 -19.75 3.18
N GLU A 109 13.18 -19.33 2.67
CA GLU A 109 13.27 -18.53 1.45
C GLU A 109 12.73 -19.29 0.23
N LYS A 110 13.08 -20.56 0.07
CA LYS A 110 12.51 -21.41 -0.99
C LYS A 110 10.99 -21.51 -0.92
N LEU A 111 10.41 -21.66 0.28
CA LEU A 111 8.96 -21.60 0.45
C LEU A 111 8.40 -20.20 0.12
N ALA A 112 9.10 -19.13 0.51
CA ALA A 112 8.68 -17.76 0.28
C ALA A 112 8.62 -17.44 -1.23
N GLU A 113 9.60 -17.89 -1.99
CA GLU A 113 9.61 -17.80 -3.46
C GLU A 113 8.40 -18.50 -4.08
N GLU A 114 8.05 -19.69 -3.59
CA GLU A 114 6.92 -20.45 -4.10
C GLU A 114 5.57 -19.81 -3.72
N ILE A 115 5.45 -19.27 -2.51
CA ILE A 115 4.30 -18.45 -2.08
C ILE A 115 4.18 -17.21 -2.98
N LYS A 116 5.28 -16.53 -3.30
CA LYS A 116 5.28 -15.39 -4.22
C LYS A 116 4.76 -15.79 -5.60
N LYS A 117 5.18 -16.94 -6.15
CA LYS A 117 4.65 -17.46 -7.43
C LYS A 117 3.14 -17.69 -7.35
N GLY A 118 2.68 -18.34 -6.28
CA GLY A 118 1.25 -18.55 -6.01
C GLY A 118 0.46 -17.24 -5.96
N ALA A 119 0.94 -16.26 -5.21
CA ALA A 119 0.31 -14.96 -5.08
C ALA A 119 0.29 -14.17 -6.41
N SER A 120 1.40 -14.19 -7.15
CA SER A 120 1.54 -13.50 -8.44
C SER A 120 0.68 -14.13 -9.54
N SER A 121 0.20 -15.37 -9.36
CA SER A 121 -0.75 -16.00 -10.29
C SER A 121 -2.14 -15.38 -10.25
N VAL A 122 -2.45 -14.56 -9.24
CA VAL A 122 -3.72 -13.86 -9.10
C VAL A 122 -3.65 -12.51 -9.80
N GLU A 123 -4.47 -12.32 -10.84
CA GLU A 123 -4.54 -11.07 -11.58
C GLU A 123 -4.84 -9.88 -10.66
N GLY A 124 -4.10 -8.78 -10.82
CA GLY A 124 -4.26 -7.56 -10.02
C GLY A 124 -3.64 -7.64 -8.63
N VAL A 125 -2.82 -8.66 -8.34
CA VAL A 125 -2.01 -8.76 -7.11
C VAL A 125 -0.53 -8.58 -7.44
N GLU A 126 0.12 -7.67 -6.72
CA GLU A 126 1.57 -7.46 -6.76
C GLU A 126 2.20 -8.09 -5.50
N ALA A 127 2.94 -9.18 -5.69
CA ALA A 127 3.61 -9.89 -4.59
C ALA A 127 5.09 -9.50 -4.47
N LYS A 128 5.52 -9.08 -3.27
CA LYS A 128 6.91 -8.69 -2.98
C LYS A 128 7.52 -9.56 -1.88
N LEU A 129 8.80 -9.91 -2.04
CA LEU A 129 9.59 -10.61 -1.03
C LEU A 129 10.39 -9.62 -0.22
N TRP A 130 10.47 -9.88 1.08
CA TRP A 130 11.15 -9.04 2.05
C TRP A 130 11.86 -9.89 3.09
N GLN A 131 13.12 -9.56 3.35
CA GLN A 131 13.89 -10.17 4.43
C GLN A 131 13.75 -9.37 5.72
N VAL A 132 13.62 -10.07 6.84
CA VAL A 132 13.76 -9.48 8.17
C VAL A 132 15.24 -9.27 8.50
N PRO A 133 15.62 -8.16 9.16
CA PRO A 133 17.00 -7.92 9.57
C PRO A 133 17.61 -9.08 10.39
N GLU A 134 18.87 -9.39 10.12
CA GLU A 134 19.63 -10.33 10.93
C GLU A 134 20.05 -9.68 12.26
N THR A 135 20.04 -10.47 13.35
CA THR A 135 20.42 -9.98 14.70
C THR A 135 21.71 -10.60 15.20
N LEU A 136 22.16 -11.71 14.60
CA LEU A 136 23.41 -12.36 14.98
C LEU A 136 24.61 -11.64 14.34
N PRO A 137 25.72 -11.48 15.09
CA PRO A 137 26.97 -10.98 14.53
C PRO A 137 27.50 -11.88 13.41
N GLY A 138 28.18 -11.30 12.42
CA GLY A 138 28.74 -12.04 11.28
C GLY A 138 29.71 -13.17 11.67
N GLU A 139 30.46 -13.00 12.76
CA GLU A 139 31.35 -14.04 13.29
C GLU A 139 30.56 -15.28 13.74
N VAL A 140 29.40 -15.08 14.39
CA VAL A 140 28.53 -16.17 14.84
C VAL A 140 27.92 -16.89 13.64
N LEU A 141 27.47 -16.14 12.64
CA LEU A 141 26.94 -16.72 11.39
C LEU A 141 27.98 -17.58 10.67
N THR A 142 29.23 -17.11 10.64
CA THR A 142 30.36 -17.86 10.05
C THR A 142 30.60 -19.17 10.82
N LYS A 143 30.63 -19.11 12.15
CA LYS A 143 30.78 -20.31 13.01
C LYS A 143 29.63 -21.31 12.83
N MET A 144 28.43 -20.81 12.56
CA MET A 144 27.24 -21.63 12.29
C MET A 144 27.19 -22.16 10.85
N SER A 145 28.17 -21.85 10.00
CA SER A 145 28.15 -22.18 8.56
C SER A 145 26.86 -21.70 7.88
N ALA A 146 26.34 -20.55 8.30
CA ALA A 146 25.17 -19.97 7.67
C ALA A 146 25.53 -19.50 6.25
N PRO A 147 24.75 -19.87 5.22
CA PRO A 147 24.96 -19.38 3.86
C PRO A 147 24.81 -17.86 3.80
N PRO A 148 25.43 -17.21 2.79
CA PRO A 148 25.23 -15.79 2.55
C PRO A 148 23.74 -15.51 2.30
N LYS A 149 23.27 -14.35 2.76
CA LYS A 149 21.91 -13.87 2.48
C LYS A 149 21.76 -13.55 1.00
N SER A 150 20.56 -13.71 0.47
CA SER A 150 20.24 -13.30 -0.90
C SER A 150 20.10 -11.78 -1.02
N GLU A 151 20.05 -11.32 -2.27
CA GLU A 151 19.87 -9.90 -2.65
C GLU A 151 18.44 -9.37 -2.40
N ILE A 152 17.56 -10.15 -1.77
CA ILE A 152 16.19 -9.71 -1.46
C ILE A 152 16.26 -8.56 -0.44
N PRO A 153 15.52 -7.44 -0.65
CA PRO A 153 15.63 -6.28 0.21
C PRO A 153 15.20 -6.57 1.64
N ILE A 154 15.84 -5.87 2.58
CA ILE A 154 15.50 -5.92 4.01
C ILE A 154 14.36 -4.94 4.26
N ILE A 155 13.31 -5.39 4.94
CA ILE A 155 12.15 -4.57 5.29
C ILE A 155 12.32 -3.90 6.65
N THR A 156 11.84 -2.67 6.75
CA THR A 156 11.67 -1.92 8.00
C THR A 156 10.23 -2.05 8.52
N PRO A 157 9.99 -1.98 9.84
CA PRO A 157 8.64 -2.08 10.39
C PRO A 157 7.63 -1.13 9.74
N SER A 158 8.01 0.12 9.44
CA SER A 158 7.13 1.12 8.81
C SER A 158 6.59 0.71 7.45
N GLU A 159 7.35 -0.04 6.65
CA GLU A 159 6.95 -0.44 5.30
C GLU A 159 5.81 -1.47 5.31
N LEU A 160 5.53 -2.12 6.45
CA LEU A 160 4.35 -3.00 6.58
C LEU A 160 3.05 -2.23 6.33
N ALA A 161 3.00 -0.93 6.61
CA ALA A 161 1.81 -0.11 6.39
C ALA A 161 1.40 -0.06 4.90
N GLU A 162 2.32 -0.28 3.97
CA GLU A 162 2.07 -0.17 2.53
C GLU A 162 1.38 -1.38 1.91
N ALA A 163 1.45 -2.55 2.57
CA ALA A 163 0.87 -3.78 2.05
C ALA A 163 -0.63 -3.86 2.34
N ASP A 164 -1.38 -4.50 1.47
CA ASP A 164 -2.80 -4.83 1.68
C ASP A 164 -2.96 -6.19 2.39
N GLY A 165 -1.92 -7.00 2.44
CA GLY A 165 -1.91 -8.28 3.16
C GLY A 165 -0.50 -8.87 3.26
N PHE A 166 -0.36 -9.90 4.09
CA PHE A 166 0.94 -10.47 4.46
C PHE A 166 0.97 -11.98 4.42
N VAL A 167 2.15 -12.53 4.15
CA VAL A 167 2.49 -13.91 4.50
C VAL A 167 3.82 -13.90 5.24
N PHE A 168 3.80 -14.34 6.51
CA PHE A 168 4.96 -14.26 7.40
C PHE A 168 5.67 -15.62 7.52
N GLY A 169 6.97 -15.62 7.25
CA GLY A 169 7.78 -16.84 7.16
C GLY A 169 8.93 -16.89 8.15
N PHE A 170 9.07 -17.99 8.91
CA PHE A 170 10.22 -18.12 9.81
C PHE A 170 10.54 -19.59 10.17
N PRO A 171 11.80 -19.93 10.45
CA PRO A 171 12.13 -21.24 10.97
C PRO A 171 11.67 -21.33 12.43
N THR A 172 11.29 -22.52 12.86
CA THR A 172 10.97 -22.78 14.26
C THR A 172 12.20 -22.63 15.15
N ARG A 173 11.99 -22.11 16.35
CA ARG A 173 12.88 -22.22 17.50
C ARG A 173 12.04 -22.69 18.67
N PHE A 174 12.12 -23.99 18.95
CA PHE A 174 11.41 -24.66 20.04
C PHE A 174 9.88 -24.43 20.02
N GLY A 175 9.26 -24.50 18.84
CA GLY A 175 7.81 -24.30 18.70
C GLY A 175 7.37 -22.84 18.68
N MET A 176 8.30 -21.90 18.50
CA MET A 176 8.05 -20.46 18.34
C MET A 176 8.79 -19.92 17.12
N MET A 177 8.48 -18.68 16.74
CA MET A 177 9.24 -17.97 15.71
C MET A 177 10.69 -17.71 16.13
N ALA A 178 11.58 -17.55 15.15
CA ALA A 178 12.96 -17.15 15.41
C ALA A 178 13.06 -15.77 16.06
N ALA A 179 14.09 -15.58 16.90
CA ALA A 179 14.30 -14.32 17.64
C ALA A 179 14.41 -13.10 16.73
N GLN A 180 15.00 -13.24 15.55
CA GLN A 180 15.09 -12.20 14.51
C GLN A 180 13.70 -11.72 14.10
N PHE A 181 12.79 -12.67 13.83
CA PHE A 181 11.43 -12.35 13.44
C PHE A 181 10.64 -11.72 14.59
N LYS A 182 10.84 -12.23 15.81
CA LYS A 182 10.21 -11.66 17.00
C LYS A 182 10.68 -10.23 17.27
N ALA A 183 11.98 -9.95 17.14
CA ALA A 183 12.53 -8.61 17.30
C ALA A 183 11.97 -7.61 16.29
N PHE A 184 11.79 -8.05 15.03
CA PHE A 184 11.13 -7.25 14.00
C PHE A 184 9.68 -6.91 14.35
N LEU A 185 8.90 -7.89 14.82
CA LEU A 185 7.53 -7.65 15.28
C LEU A 185 7.50 -6.77 16.54
N ASP A 186 8.44 -6.91 17.46
CA ASP A 186 8.51 -6.04 18.65
C ASP A 186 8.78 -4.57 18.30
N ALA A 187 9.45 -4.31 17.19
CA ALA A 187 9.66 -2.97 16.66
C ALA A 187 8.41 -2.33 16.01
N THR A 188 7.29 -3.05 15.93
CA THR A 188 6.04 -2.56 15.31
C THR A 188 5.10 -1.82 16.29
N GLY A 189 5.55 -1.48 17.50
CA GLY A 189 4.73 -0.81 18.51
C GLY A 189 4.04 0.50 18.05
N GLY A 190 4.69 1.26 17.17
CA GLY A 190 4.10 2.46 16.56
C GLY A 190 2.92 2.15 15.62
N LEU A 191 3.07 1.12 14.77
CA LEU A 191 2.01 0.64 13.88
C LEU A 191 0.84 0.08 14.68
N TRP A 192 1.14 -0.69 15.73
CA TRP A 192 0.14 -1.22 16.66
C TRP A 192 -0.66 -0.09 17.30
N ARG A 193 0.01 0.93 17.87
CA ARG A 193 -0.67 2.05 18.54
C ARG A 193 -1.64 2.79 17.60
N THR A 194 -1.29 2.88 16.32
CA THR A 194 -2.10 3.57 15.30
C THR A 194 -3.01 2.63 14.50
N GLN A 195 -3.02 1.33 14.83
CA GLN A 195 -3.83 0.29 14.20
C GLN A 195 -3.65 0.21 12.67
N GLN A 196 -2.45 0.53 12.16
CA GLN A 196 -2.18 0.58 10.71
C GLN A 196 -2.21 -0.80 10.02
N LEU A 197 -2.12 -1.89 10.79
CA LEU A 197 -2.19 -3.25 10.26
C LEU A 197 -3.58 -3.89 10.44
N ALA A 198 -4.52 -3.20 11.09
CA ALA A 198 -5.84 -3.74 11.37
C ALA A 198 -6.61 -4.02 10.07
N GLY A 199 -7.35 -5.14 10.06
CA GLY A 199 -8.16 -5.58 8.92
C GLY A 199 -7.36 -6.20 7.76
N LYS A 200 -6.03 -6.13 7.77
CA LYS A 200 -5.20 -6.73 6.71
C LYS A 200 -5.13 -8.25 6.89
N PRO A 201 -5.38 -9.06 5.85
CA PRO A 201 -5.21 -10.51 5.92
C PRO A 201 -3.73 -10.89 6.07
N ALA A 202 -3.47 -11.85 6.95
CA ALA A 202 -2.13 -12.35 7.24
C ALA A 202 -2.11 -13.88 7.34
N GLY A 203 -1.19 -14.52 6.62
CA GLY A 203 -0.90 -15.95 6.68
C GLY A 203 0.47 -16.22 7.30
N ILE A 204 0.71 -17.47 7.70
CA ILE A 204 1.98 -17.90 8.32
C ILE A 204 2.52 -19.12 7.57
N PHE A 205 3.84 -19.20 7.40
CA PHE A 205 4.54 -20.39 6.91
C PHE A 205 5.86 -20.57 7.67
N TYR A 206 6.40 -21.79 7.68
CA TYR A 206 7.51 -22.12 8.58
C TYR A 206 8.37 -23.28 8.10
N SER A 207 9.53 -23.44 8.75
CA SER A 207 10.40 -24.60 8.58
C SER A 207 10.77 -25.19 9.93
N THR A 208 10.69 -26.52 10.08
CA THR A 208 11.10 -27.23 11.30
C THR A 208 12.20 -28.24 11.04
N GLY A 209 12.94 -28.62 12.09
CA GLY A 209 13.93 -29.70 11.97
C GLY A 209 13.29 -31.08 11.90
N SER A 210 12.20 -31.32 12.61
CA SER A 210 11.57 -32.64 12.74
C SER A 210 10.04 -32.58 12.65
N GLN A 211 9.41 -33.75 12.46
CA GLN A 211 7.96 -33.92 12.29
C GLN A 211 7.14 -33.34 13.45
N GLY A 212 7.50 -33.68 14.69
CA GLY A 212 6.84 -33.15 15.89
C GLY A 212 7.46 -31.85 16.44
N GLY A 213 8.51 -31.34 15.80
CA GLY A 213 9.35 -30.23 16.30
C GLY A 213 8.72 -28.85 16.17
N GLY A 214 7.41 -28.73 16.36
CA GLY A 214 6.70 -27.46 16.36
C GLY A 214 6.05 -27.06 15.04
N GLN A 215 5.68 -28.02 14.18
CA GLN A 215 4.96 -27.75 12.93
C GLN A 215 3.64 -26.99 13.16
N GLU A 216 2.94 -27.28 14.25
CA GLU A 216 1.70 -26.58 14.56
C GLU A 216 1.92 -25.44 15.55
N THR A 217 2.72 -25.68 16.59
CA THR A 217 2.92 -24.72 17.68
C THR A 217 3.63 -23.44 17.22
N THR A 218 4.52 -23.53 16.23
CA THR A 218 5.20 -22.35 15.66
C THR A 218 4.20 -21.37 15.05
N ALA A 219 3.19 -21.87 14.34
CA ALA A 219 2.11 -21.03 13.82
C ALA A 219 1.16 -20.58 14.94
N LEU A 220 0.75 -21.51 15.82
CA LEU A 220 -0.17 -21.22 16.93
C LEU A 220 0.32 -20.08 17.83
N THR A 221 1.60 -20.09 18.19
CA THR A 221 2.20 -19.05 19.03
C THR A 221 2.36 -17.73 18.27
N ALA A 222 2.60 -17.77 16.96
CA ALA A 222 2.73 -16.58 16.12
C ALA A 222 1.38 -15.88 15.83
N VAL A 223 0.25 -16.60 15.83
CA VAL A 223 -1.09 -16.01 15.65
C VAL A 223 -1.36 -14.91 16.67
N THR A 224 -0.83 -15.02 17.88
CA THR A 224 -0.96 -13.99 18.92
C THR A 224 -0.50 -12.61 18.43
N GLN A 225 0.59 -12.55 17.66
CA GLN A 225 1.10 -11.29 17.10
C GLN A 225 0.13 -10.70 16.07
N LEU A 226 -0.50 -11.55 15.27
CA LEU A 226 -1.47 -11.11 14.26
C LEU A 226 -2.71 -10.49 14.91
N VAL A 227 -3.25 -11.18 15.91
CA VAL A 227 -4.47 -10.77 16.61
C VAL A 227 -4.27 -9.46 17.37
N HIS A 228 -3.12 -9.26 18.02
CA HIS A 228 -2.84 -8.01 18.73
C HIS A 228 -2.75 -6.79 17.81
N HIS A 229 -2.37 -6.99 16.54
CA HIS A 229 -2.36 -5.95 15.50
C HIS A 229 -3.71 -5.76 14.81
N GLY A 230 -4.73 -6.54 15.16
CA GLY A 230 -6.03 -6.53 14.49
C GLY A 230 -6.00 -7.11 13.07
N MET A 231 -4.97 -7.86 12.71
CA MET A 231 -4.88 -8.54 11.40
C MET A 231 -5.86 -9.72 11.33
N ILE A 232 -6.34 -10.01 10.13
CA ILE A 232 -7.23 -11.15 9.88
C ILE A 232 -6.35 -12.37 9.59
N PHE A 233 -6.28 -13.32 10.52
CA PHE A 233 -5.54 -14.56 10.28
C PHE A 233 -6.24 -15.40 9.20
N VAL A 234 -5.50 -15.70 8.13
CA VAL A 234 -5.96 -16.53 7.01
C VAL A 234 -5.16 -17.84 7.02
N PRO A 235 -5.70 -18.92 7.61
CA PRO A 235 -5.09 -20.24 7.55
C PRO A 235 -5.26 -20.86 6.15
N ILE A 236 -4.46 -21.87 5.84
CA ILE A 236 -4.71 -22.72 4.65
C ILE A 236 -5.99 -23.54 4.85
N GLY A 237 -6.22 -24.01 6.09
CA GLY A 237 -7.25 -25.00 6.36
C GLY A 237 -6.97 -26.28 5.56
N TYR A 238 -8.04 -26.95 5.13
CA TYR A 238 -7.95 -28.11 4.24
C TYR A 238 -8.14 -27.75 2.76
N THR A 239 -7.98 -26.48 2.39
CA THR A 239 -8.28 -25.99 1.03
C THR A 239 -7.29 -26.47 -0.03
N PHE A 240 -6.13 -27.03 0.36
CA PHE A 240 -5.19 -27.70 -0.52
C PHE A 240 -5.63 -29.13 -0.94
N GLY A 241 -6.83 -29.55 -0.52
CA GLY A 241 -7.47 -30.78 -0.99
C GLY A 241 -6.75 -32.05 -0.57
N ALA A 242 -6.65 -33.03 -1.47
CA ALA A 242 -6.08 -34.35 -1.20
C ALA A 242 -4.65 -34.29 -0.64
N GLY A 243 -3.86 -33.28 -1.01
CA GLY A 243 -2.50 -33.08 -0.47
C GLY A 243 -2.44 -32.81 1.03
N MET A 244 -3.57 -32.47 1.67
CA MET A 244 -3.66 -32.36 3.14
C MET A 244 -3.78 -33.72 3.82
N PHE A 245 -4.34 -34.73 3.14
CA PHE A 245 -4.57 -36.09 3.63
C PHE A 245 -3.48 -37.08 3.21
N GLU A 246 -2.44 -36.61 2.52
CA GLU A 246 -1.29 -37.43 2.13
C GLU A 246 -0.52 -37.93 3.37
N MET A 247 -0.35 -39.26 3.47
CA MET A 247 0.23 -39.96 4.63
C MET A 247 1.41 -40.88 4.26
N GLU A 248 1.63 -41.18 2.97
CA GLU A 248 2.71 -42.06 2.52
C GLU A 248 4.06 -41.34 2.50
N LYS A 249 4.04 -40.02 2.23
CA LYS A 249 5.24 -39.18 2.15
C LYS A 249 5.31 -38.21 3.32
N VAL A 250 6.47 -38.19 3.98
CA VAL A 250 6.75 -37.21 5.04
C VAL A 250 6.75 -35.80 4.44
N LYS A 251 5.75 -35.00 4.82
CA LYS A 251 5.56 -33.61 4.37
C LYS A 251 5.33 -32.68 5.54
N GLY A 252 5.85 -31.47 5.40
CA GLY A 252 5.59 -30.39 6.32
C GLY A 252 4.24 -29.71 6.10
N GLY A 253 3.97 -28.74 6.96
CA GLY A 253 2.78 -27.92 6.90
C GLY A 253 1.58 -28.54 7.62
N SER A 254 0.61 -27.69 7.91
CA SER A 254 -0.58 -28.02 8.67
C SER A 254 -1.74 -27.11 8.22
N PRO A 255 -2.96 -27.28 8.73
CA PRO A 255 -4.04 -26.34 8.44
C PRO A 255 -3.71 -24.89 8.81
N TYR A 256 -2.76 -24.64 9.72
CA TYR A 256 -2.34 -23.30 10.11
C TYR A 256 -1.49 -22.58 9.06
N GLY A 257 -0.86 -23.30 8.12
CA GLY A 257 0.10 -22.71 7.19
C GLY A 257 0.99 -23.74 6.50
N ALA A 258 1.61 -23.35 5.38
CA ALA A 258 2.54 -24.21 4.67
C ALA A 258 3.80 -24.38 5.50
N GLY A 259 4.41 -25.55 5.40
CA GLY A 259 5.62 -25.84 6.16
C GLY A 259 6.52 -26.83 5.46
N THR A 260 7.78 -26.85 5.88
CA THR A 260 8.79 -27.78 5.35
C THR A 260 9.67 -28.33 6.46
N TYR A 261 10.17 -29.56 6.27
CA TYR A 261 11.20 -30.13 7.13
C TYR A 261 12.60 -29.86 6.57
N ALA A 262 13.47 -29.28 7.40
CA ALA A 262 14.89 -29.13 7.13
C ALA A 262 15.71 -30.36 7.54
N GLY A 263 15.19 -31.23 8.42
CA GLY A 263 15.94 -32.37 8.94
C GLY A 263 17.16 -31.91 9.75
N ASP A 264 18.32 -32.42 9.39
CA ASP A 264 19.65 -31.98 9.86
C ASP A 264 20.16 -30.69 9.17
N GLY A 265 19.34 -30.10 8.29
CA GLY A 265 19.69 -28.95 7.45
C GLY A 265 19.96 -29.32 5.99
N SER A 266 20.08 -30.62 5.67
CA SER A 266 20.31 -31.08 4.29
C SER A 266 19.02 -31.25 3.49
N ARG A 267 17.91 -31.63 4.14
CA ARG A 267 16.62 -31.90 3.47
C ARG A 267 16.04 -30.60 2.91
N GLN A 268 15.75 -30.60 1.62
CA GLN A 268 15.11 -29.48 0.94
C GLN A 268 13.58 -29.62 0.93
N PRO A 269 12.84 -28.50 0.74
CA PRO A 269 11.41 -28.56 0.56
C PRO A 269 11.02 -29.54 -0.56
N SER A 270 10.10 -30.45 -0.26
CA SER A 270 9.61 -31.42 -1.25
C SER A 270 8.61 -30.76 -2.21
N ASP A 271 8.36 -31.38 -3.36
CA ASP A 271 7.39 -30.87 -4.33
C ASP A 271 5.99 -30.68 -3.72
N LEU A 272 5.59 -31.55 -2.80
CA LEU A 272 4.29 -31.46 -2.13
C LEU A 272 4.23 -30.26 -1.17
N GLU A 273 5.33 -29.98 -0.46
CA GLU A 273 5.45 -28.79 0.41
C GLU A 273 5.46 -27.50 -0.42
N LEU A 274 6.14 -27.51 -1.57
CA LEU A 274 6.16 -26.41 -2.53
C LEU A 274 4.76 -26.16 -3.14
N GLN A 275 4.05 -27.20 -3.55
CA GLN A 275 2.67 -27.08 -4.05
C GLN A 275 1.72 -26.50 -2.99
N GLN A 276 1.88 -26.91 -1.72
CA GLN A 276 1.11 -26.34 -0.62
C GLN A 276 1.43 -24.85 -0.42
N ALA A 277 2.70 -24.48 -0.53
CA ALA A 277 3.16 -23.09 -0.44
C ALA A 277 2.61 -22.22 -1.59
N PHE A 278 2.64 -22.72 -2.83
CA PHE A 278 2.01 -22.09 -3.98
C PHE A 278 0.51 -21.87 -3.73
N HIS A 279 -0.19 -22.90 -3.27
CA HIS A 279 -1.61 -22.82 -2.95
C HIS A 279 -1.91 -21.77 -1.88
N GLN A 280 -1.12 -21.72 -0.79
CA GLN A 280 -1.27 -20.71 0.25
C GLN A 280 -1.14 -19.29 -0.31
N GLY A 281 -0.12 -19.04 -1.14
CA GLY A 281 0.09 -17.74 -1.79
C GLY A 281 -1.09 -17.32 -2.63
N LYS A 282 -1.61 -18.22 -3.49
CA LYS A 282 -2.78 -17.96 -4.32
C LYS A 282 -4.04 -17.71 -3.50
N TYR A 283 -4.24 -18.48 -2.45
CA TYR A 283 -5.42 -18.42 -1.60
C TYR A 283 -5.51 -17.07 -0.85
N ILE A 284 -4.44 -16.69 -0.16
CA ILE A 284 -4.43 -15.43 0.59
C ILE A 284 -4.42 -14.20 -0.32
N ALA A 285 -3.76 -14.26 -1.48
CA ALA A 285 -3.81 -13.20 -2.49
C ALA A 285 -5.24 -12.95 -2.98
N THR A 286 -6.01 -14.03 -3.21
CA THR A 286 -7.42 -13.93 -3.60
C THR A 286 -8.26 -13.27 -2.50
N ILE A 287 -8.00 -13.60 -1.23
CA ILE A 287 -8.69 -12.99 -0.08
C ILE A 287 -8.32 -11.52 0.07
N ALA A 288 -7.03 -11.17 0.00
CA ALA A 288 -6.56 -9.79 0.05
C ALA A 288 -7.18 -8.93 -1.05
N LYS A 289 -7.28 -9.45 -2.29
CA LYS A 289 -7.95 -8.77 -3.39
C LYS A 289 -9.43 -8.50 -3.10
N LYS A 290 -10.15 -9.49 -2.55
CA LYS A 290 -11.57 -9.34 -2.17
C LYS A 290 -11.76 -8.32 -1.07
N LEU A 291 -10.93 -8.36 -0.02
CA LEU A 291 -11.02 -7.45 1.11
C LEU A 291 -10.66 -6.00 0.72
N LYS A 292 -9.66 -5.81 -0.15
CA LYS A 292 -9.31 -4.49 -0.68
C LYS A 292 -10.46 -3.84 -1.45
N GLY A 293 -11.22 -4.64 -2.22
CA GLY A 293 -12.41 -4.16 -2.93
C GLY A 293 -13.62 -3.85 -2.04
N ALA A 294 -13.60 -4.28 -0.78
CA ALA A 294 -14.67 -4.14 0.19
C ALA A 294 -14.32 -3.22 1.38
N ALA A 295 -13.17 -2.53 1.32
CA ALA A 295 -12.72 -1.67 2.41
C ALA A 295 -13.77 -0.60 2.75
N VAL A 296 -14.26 -0.67 3.98
CA VAL A 296 -15.17 0.27 4.67
C VAL A 296 -14.41 1.49 5.14
#